data_AF-A0A7S0Q195-F1
#
_entry.id   AF-A0A7S0Q195-F1
#
_cell.length_a   1.000
_cell.length_b   1.000
_cell.length_c   1.000
_cell.angle_alpha   90.00
_cell.angle_beta   90.00
_cell.angle_gamma   90.00
#
_symmetry.space_group_name_H-M   'P 1'
#
loop_
_entity.id
_entity.type
_entity.pdbx_description
1 polymer ?
#
loop_
_entity_poly.entity_id
_entity_poly.type
_entity_poly.pdbx_seq_one_letter_code
_entity_poly.pdbx_strand_id
1 'polypeptide(L)'
;ASGVVKEKTKPACWSAPSSRRPTMGEEVSALHYQTYTALPAALEELTANQDNLSQIADWCTNTYLLPGEDRKRTAELTRNYAKDALLTVANHMCSSGSCLTKALQLQAQELENVDAMVRLIENRLSYQKAKLGHSATTLQLAHREVQPKTTDALTAPEEDVMQEVGLRTPDGKLDFNALDELGALPSAHASMTPSQPPPYLGAAGPPQSG
;
A
#
# COMPACT_ATOMS: atom_id res chain seq x y z
N ALA A 1 -43.26 -4.96 -60.01
CA ALA A 1 -43.10 -4.55 -58.60
C ALA A 1 -42.01 -5.39 -57.98
N SER A 2 -40.85 -4.82 -57.70
CA SER A 2 -39.78 -5.49 -56.95
C SER A 2 -39.27 -4.49 -55.91
N GLY A 3 -39.77 -4.65 -54.68
CA GLY A 3 -39.43 -3.81 -53.56
C GLY A 3 -38.11 -4.26 -52.97
N VAL A 4 -37.03 -3.53 -53.29
CA VAL A 4 -35.77 -3.62 -52.56
C VAL A 4 -35.99 -2.91 -51.23
N VAL A 5 -36.16 -3.70 -50.18
CA VAL A 5 -36.20 -3.23 -48.79
C VAL A 5 -34.82 -2.63 -48.49
N LYS A 6 -34.72 -1.31 -48.50
CA LYS A 6 -33.53 -0.59 -48.01
C LYS A 6 -33.41 -0.85 -46.51
N GLU A 7 -32.52 -1.76 -46.18
CA GLU A 7 -32.08 -2.02 -44.82
C GLU A 7 -31.52 -0.70 -44.24
N LYS A 8 -32.22 -0.14 -43.25
CA LYS A 8 -31.78 1.05 -42.51
C LYS A 8 -30.54 0.66 -41.70
N THR A 9 -29.36 0.84 -42.27
CA THR A 9 -28.09 0.78 -41.55
C THR A 9 -28.12 1.89 -40.51
N LYS A 10 -28.28 1.51 -39.24
CA LYS A 10 -28.15 2.46 -38.12
C LYS A 10 -26.73 3.04 -38.13
N PRO A 11 -26.54 4.35 -37.90
CA PRO A 11 -25.20 4.89 -37.75
C PRO A 11 -24.50 4.20 -36.59
N ALA A 12 -23.24 3.80 -36.80
CA ALA A 12 -22.42 3.03 -35.86
C ALA A 12 -22.34 3.64 -34.44
N CYS A 13 -22.64 4.94 -34.32
CA CYS A 13 -22.69 5.74 -33.11
C CYS A 13 -23.63 5.19 -32.02
N TRP A 14 -24.61 4.34 -32.35
CA TRP A 14 -25.63 3.86 -31.37
C TRP A 14 -25.49 2.39 -30.97
N SER A 15 -24.30 1.81 -31.14
CA SER A 15 -24.06 0.42 -30.71
C SER A 15 -23.89 0.35 -29.19
N ALA A 16 -24.68 -0.50 -28.53
CA ALA A 16 -24.59 -0.71 -27.08
C ALA A 16 -23.25 -1.34 -26.69
N PRO A 17 -22.62 -0.92 -25.57
CA PRO A 17 -21.35 -1.48 -25.14
C PRO A 17 -21.49 -2.97 -24.76
N SER A 18 -20.49 -3.76 -25.14
CA SER A 18 -20.38 -5.18 -24.81
C SER A 18 -20.24 -5.39 -23.30
N SER A 19 -20.94 -6.39 -22.74
CA SER A 19 -20.97 -6.71 -21.30
C SER A 19 -19.68 -7.38 -20.77
N ARG A 20 -18.72 -7.66 -21.65
CA ARG A 20 -17.48 -8.35 -21.28
C ARG A 20 -16.42 -7.33 -20.85
N ARG A 21 -15.92 -7.45 -19.62
CA ARG A 21 -14.75 -6.69 -19.17
C ARG A 21 -13.52 -7.17 -19.98
N PRO A 22 -12.83 -6.28 -20.71
CA PRO A 22 -11.62 -6.64 -21.42
C PRO A 22 -10.49 -6.95 -20.43
N THR A 23 -9.51 -7.72 -20.87
CA THR A 23 -8.27 -7.95 -20.11
C THR A 23 -7.30 -6.80 -20.34
N MET A 24 -6.41 -6.51 -19.37
CA MET A 24 -5.46 -5.38 -19.45
C MET A 24 -4.68 -5.33 -20.79
N GLY A 25 -4.26 -6.48 -21.33
CA GLY A 25 -3.57 -6.55 -22.63
C GLY A 25 -4.46 -6.22 -23.84
N GLU A 26 -5.75 -6.56 -23.79
CA GLU A 26 -6.74 -6.16 -24.81
C GLU A 26 -7.02 -4.65 -24.74
N GLU A 27 -7.03 -4.06 -23.54
CA GLU A 27 -7.25 -2.61 -23.33
C GLU A 27 -6.10 -1.78 -23.90
N VAL A 28 -4.84 -2.17 -23.62
CA VAL A 28 -3.65 -1.52 -24.18
C VAL A 28 -3.61 -1.63 -25.71
N SER A 29 -3.94 -2.80 -26.25
CA SER A 29 -3.96 -3.02 -27.69
C SER A 29 -5.06 -2.18 -28.35
N ALA A 30 -6.24 -2.12 -27.73
CA ALA A 30 -7.35 -1.28 -28.19
C ALA A 30 -6.98 0.21 -28.12
N LEU A 31 -6.31 0.65 -27.04
CA LEU A 31 -5.84 2.02 -26.89
C LEU A 31 -4.82 2.39 -27.97
N HIS A 32 -3.87 1.49 -28.25
CA HIS A 32 -2.86 1.68 -29.27
C HIS A 32 -3.51 1.85 -30.65
N TYR A 33 -4.39 0.92 -31.04
CA TYR A 33 -5.16 1.03 -32.28
C TYR A 33 -5.98 2.33 -32.33
N GLN A 34 -6.69 2.65 -31.26
CA GLN A 34 -7.55 3.83 -31.24
C GLN A 34 -6.74 5.13 -31.41
N THR A 35 -5.57 5.22 -30.78
CA THR A 35 -4.72 6.42 -30.76
C THR A 35 -3.92 6.59 -32.05
N TYR A 36 -3.35 5.50 -32.58
CA TYR A 36 -2.37 5.58 -33.67
C TYR A 36 -2.96 5.27 -35.05
N THR A 37 -4.13 4.63 -35.13
CA THR A 37 -4.73 4.29 -36.42
C THR A 37 -6.13 4.88 -36.58
N ALA A 38 -7.05 4.62 -35.65
CA ALA A 38 -8.46 4.98 -35.87
C ALA A 38 -8.72 6.49 -35.79
N LEU A 39 -8.21 7.16 -34.75
CA LEU A 39 -8.40 8.60 -34.59
C LEU A 39 -7.69 9.41 -35.69
N PRO A 40 -6.42 9.16 -36.04
CA PRO A 40 -5.77 9.85 -37.15
C PRO A 40 -6.49 9.64 -38.48
N ALA A 41 -6.92 8.42 -38.79
CA ALA A 41 -7.65 8.15 -40.03
C ALA A 41 -9.00 8.89 -40.11
N ALA A 42 -9.75 8.96 -39.00
CA ALA A 42 -11.01 9.71 -38.95
C ALA A 42 -10.79 11.23 -39.14
N LEU A 43 -9.71 11.77 -38.57
CA LEU A 43 -9.33 13.18 -38.76
C LEU A 43 -8.85 13.44 -40.19
N GLU A 44 -8.08 12.53 -40.78
CA GLU A 44 -7.64 12.61 -42.17
C GLU A 44 -8.84 12.61 -43.13
N GLU A 45 -9.81 11.73 -42.92
CA GLU A 45 -11.05 11.67 -43.70
C GLU A 45 -11.88 12.96 -43.59
N LEU A 46 -11.88 13.60 -42.42
CA LEU A 46 -12.51 14.91 -42.23
C LEU A 46 -11.77 16.02 -42.99
N THR A 47 -10.44 16.03 -42.97
CA THR A 47 -9.63 17.00 -43.73
C THR A 47 -9.73 16.80 -45.23
N ALA A 48 -9.71 15.55 -45.72
CA ALA A 48 -9.90 15.25 -47.12
C ALA A 48 -11.30 15.68 -47.62
N ASN A 49 -12.33 15.54 -46.78
CA ASN A 49 -13.67 16.04 -47.09
C ASN A 49 -13.68 17.58 -47.22
N GLN A 50 -12.94 18.31 -46.40
CA GLN A 50 -12.82 19.76 -46.54
C GLN A 50 -12.28 20.16 -47.92
N ASP A 51 -11.21 19.52 -48.38
CA ASP A 51 -10.59 19.79 -49.69
C ASP A 51 -11.51 19.40 -50.86
N ASN A 52 -12.28 18.33 -50.69
CA ASN A 52 -13.28 17.93 -51.68
C ASN A 52 -14.43 18.94 -51.78
N LEU A 53 -14.89 19.46 -50.64
CA LEU A 53 -15.98 20.45 -50.63
C LEU A 53 -15.57 21.79 -51.23
N SER A 54 -14.32 22.24 -51.04
CA SER A 54 -13.84 23.44 -51.71
C SER A 54 -13.84 23.25 -53.22
N GLN A 55 -13.37 22.11 -53.72
CA GLN A 55 -13.39 21.80 -55.16
C GLN A 55 -14.82 21.73 -55.73
N ILE A 56 -15.76 21.12 -55.01
CA ILE A 56 -17.17 21.07 -55.42
C ILE A 56 -17.80 22.47 -55.44
N ALA A 57 -17.48 23.31 -54.46
CA ALA A 57 -17.95 24.69 -54.40
C ALA A 57 -17.42 25.52 -55.58
N ASP A 58 -16.13 25.40 -55.91
CA ASP A 58 -15.52 26.05 -57.07
C ASP A 58 -16.15 25.56 -58.37
N TRP A 59 -16.36 24.25 -58.51
CA TRP A 59 -17.01 23.67 -59.68
C TRP A 59 -18.46 24.15 -59.84
N CYS A 60 -19.24 24.19 -58.76
CA CYS A 60 -20.61 24.71 -58.79
C CYS A 60 -20.64 26.17 -59.25
N THR A 61 -19.70 26.98 -58.76
CA THR A 61 -19.60 28.40 -59.09
C THR A 61 -19.23 28.60 -60.55
N ASN A 62 -18.20 27.89 -61.03
CA ASN A 62 -17.76 27.98 -62.42
C ASN A 62 -18.83 27.49 -63.41
N THR A 63 -19.51 26.40 -63.08
CA THR A 63 -20.57 25.83 -63.93
C THR A 63 -21.80 26.74 -63.99
N TYR A 64 -22.08 27.48 -62.93
CA TYR A 64 -23.19 28.44 -62.91
C TYR A 64 -22.91 29.69 -63.76
N LEU A 65 -21.65 30.12 -63.83
CA LEU A 65 -21.20 31.28 -64.60
C LEU A 65 -20.98 30.98 -66.10
N LEU A 66 -20.89 29.71 -66.48
CA LEU A 66 -20.63 29.29 -67.85
C LEU A 66 -21.76 29.76 -68.82
N PRO A 67 -21.43 30.49 -69.90
CA PRO A 67 -22.42 30.91 -70.88
C PRO A 67 -23.03 29.70 -71.62
N GLY A 68 -24.35 29.64 -71.70
CA GLY A 68 -25.09 28.59 -72.43
C GLY A 68 -25.56 27.40 -71.59
N GLU A 69 -25.17 27.32 -70.32
CA GLU A 69 -25.62 26.27 -69.40
C GLU A 69 -27.00 26.60 -68.79
N ASP A 70 -27.83 25.58 -68.52
CA ASP A 70 -29.14 25.78 -67.88
C ASP A 70 -28.97 26.07 -66.38
N ARG A 71 -29.01 27.36 -66.03
CA ARG A 71 -28.86 27.86 -64.65
C ARG A 71 -29.81 27.20 -63.65
N LYS A 72 -31.03 26.83 -64.07
CA LYS A 72 -31.99 26.17 -63.16
C LYS A 72 -31.52 24.77 -62.79
N ARG A 73 -31.01 24.02 -63.77
CA ARG A 73 -30.44 22.69 -63.57
C ARG A 73 -29.19 22.76 -62.69
N THR A 74 -28.30 23.71 -62.94
CA THR A 74 -27.08 23.89 -62.12
C THR A 74 -27.42 24.24 -60.68
N ALA A 75 -28.39 25.13 -60.45
CA ALA A 75 -28.83 25.48 -59.10
C ALA A 75 -29.41 24.27 -58.33
N GLU A 76 -30.20 23.43 -58.99
CA GLU A 76 -30.75 22.20 -58.39
C GLU A 76 -29.63 21.20 -58.03
N LEU A 77 -28.63 21.07 -58.90
CA LEU A 77 -27.45 20.22 -58.68
C LEU A 77 -26.61 20.73 -57.50
N THR A 78 -26.34 22.03 -57.43
CA THR A 78 -25.64 22.66 -56.30
C THR A 78 -26.37 22.45 -54.99
N ARG A 79 -27.71 22.55 -54.99
CA ARG A 79 -28.52 22.27 -53.80
C ARG A 79 -28.40 20.81 -53.36
N ASN A 80 -28.32 19.87 -54.30
CA ASN A 80 -28.13 18.46 -53.98
C ASN A 80 -26.72 18.20 -53.42
N TYR A 81 -25.67 18.78 -54.02
CA TYR A 81 -24.31 18.72 -53.47
C TYR A 81 -24.23 19.34 -52.07
N ALA A 82 -24.90 20.47 -51.82
CA ALA A 82 -24.92 21.10 -50.49
C ALA A 82 -25.56 20.19 -49.43
N LYS A 83 -26.63 19.45 -49.78
CA LYS A 83 -27.25 18.48 -48.88
C LYS A 83 -26.32 17.30 -48.57
N ASP A 84 -25.67 16.78 -49.60
CA ASP A 84 -24.75 15.64 -49.49
C ASP A 84 -23.50 16.03 -48.69
N ALA A 85 -22.95 17.22 -48.94
CA ALA A 85 -21.88 17.83 -48.19
C ALA A 85 -22.21 17.93 -46.70
N LEU A 86 -23.38 18.49 -46.36
CA LEU A 86 -23.83 18.61 -44.97
C LEU A 86 -23.94 17.25 -44.29
N LEU A 87 -24.52 16.25 -44.97
CA LEU A 87 -24.65 14.90 -44.44
C LEU A 87 -23.29 14.24 -44.21
N THR A 88 -22.37 14.37 -45.16
CA THR A 88 -21.04 13.78 -45.13
C THR A 88 -20.20 14.40 -44.02
N VAL A 89 -20.15 15.73 -43.92
CA VAL A 89 -19.43 16.43 -42.84
C VAL A 89 -19.99 16.05 -41.47
N ALA A 90 -21.31 16.03 -41.31
CA ALA A 90 -21.93 15.64 -40.04
C ALA A 90 -21.56 14.20 -39.64
N ASN A 91 -21.50 13.26 -40.59
CA ASN A 91 -21.09 11.89 -40.33
C ASN A 91 -19.60 11.80 -39.95
N HIS A 92 -18.71 12.49 -40.67
CA HIS A 92 -17.27 12.47 -40.38
C HIS A 92 -16.97 13.12 -39.02
N MET A 93 -17.68 14.20 -38.68
CA MET A 93 -17.60 14.83 -37.36
C MET A 93 -18.08 13.88 -36.26
N CYS A 94 -19.22 13.22 -36.44
CA CYS A 94 -19.71 12.22 -35.49
C CYS A 94 -18.71 11.06 -35.30
N SER A 95 -18.15 10.56 -36.40
CA SER A 95 -17.13 9.50 -36.39
C SER A 95 -15.89 9.94 -35.62
N SER A 96 -15.31 11.08 -35.98
CA SER A 96 -14.12 11.66 -35.33
C SER A 96 -14.35 11.92 -33.84
N GLY A 97 -15.49 12.52 -33.47
CA GLY A 97 -15.85 12.78 -32.07
C GLY A 97 -16.02 11.49 -31.27
N SER A 98 -16.61 10.46 -31.86
CA SER A 98 -16.74 9.14 -31.25
C SER A 98 -15.37 8.48 -31.05
N CYS A 99 -14.50 8.56 -32.06
CA CYS A 99 -13.15 8.05 -31.99
C CYS A 99 -12.30 8.75 -30.92
N LEU A 100 -12.42 10.07 -30.79
CA LEU A 100 -11.72 10.86 -29.78
C LEU A 100 -12.21 10.51 -28.37
N THR A 101 -13.52 10.46 -28.18
CA THR A 101 -14.12 10.08 -26.88
C THR A 101 -13.65 8.70 -26.44
N LYS A 102 -13.64 7.73 -27.36
CA LYS A 102 -13.18 6.37 -27.08
C LYS A 102 -11.68 6.34 -26.74
N ALA A 103 -10.85 7.11 -27.43
CA ALA A 103 -9.43 7.21 -27.11
C ALA A 103 -9.22 7.73 -25.70
N LEU A 104 -9.90 8.81 -25.32
CA LEU A 104 -9.81 9.41 -23.99
C LEU A 104 -10.29 8.46 -22.88
N GLN A 105 -11.39 7.73 -23.11
CA GLN A 105 -11.87 6.72 -22.17
C GLN A 105 -10.85 5.61 -21.94
N LEU A 106 -10.24 5.10 -23.01
CA LEU A 106 -9.20 4.07 -22.91
C LEU A 106 -7.93 4.59 -22.22
N GLN A 107 -7.54 5.84 -22.47
CA GLN A 107 -6.39 6.46 -21.78
C GLN A 107 -6.65 6.65 -20.29
N ALA A 108 -7.84 7.13 -19.92
CA ALA A 108 -8.22 7.31 -18.52
C ALA A 108 -8.20 5.97 -17.76
N GLN A 109 -8.78 4.94 -18.35
CA GLN A 109 -8.76 3.59 -17.77
C GLN A 109 -7.33 3.07 -17.59
N GLU A 110 -6.45 3.33 -18.55
CA GLU A 110 -5.08 2.84 -18.44
C GLU A 110 -4.24 3.60 -17.42
N LEU A 111 -4.53 4.89 -17.19
CA LEU A 111 -3.96 5.63 -16.07
C LEU A 111 -4.44 5.10 -14.72
N GLU A 112 -5.72 4.73 -14.59
CA GLU A 112 -6.24 4.08 -13.38
C GLU A 112 -5.56 2.73 -13.11
N ASN A 113 -5.32 1.94 -14.15
CA ASN A 113 -4.58 0.68 -14.06
C ASN A 113 -3.13 0.90 -13.59
N VAL A 114 -2.44 1.90 -14.15
CA VAL A 114 -1.07 2.26 -13.76
C VAL A 114 -1.02 2.76 -12.31
N ASP A 115 -1.98 3.59 -11.87
CA ASP A 115 -2.08 4.04 -10.48
C ASP A 115 -2.23 2.85 -9.51
N ALA A 116 -3.13 1.92 -9.81
CA ALA A 116 -3.30 0.71 -9.00
C ALA A 116 -2.03 -0.14 -8.92
N MET A 117 -1.29 -0.25 -10.02
CA MET A 117 -0.01 -0.96 -10.06
C MET A 117 1.06 -0.27 -9.21
N VAL A 118 1.16 1.06 -9.28
CA VAL A 118 2.09 1.84 -8.45
C VAL A 118 1.78 1.63 -6.97
N ARG A 119 0.50 1.73 -6.58
CA ARG A 119 0.06 1.48 -5.20
C ARG A 119 0.40 0.07 -4.71
N LEU A 120 0.28 -0.94 -5.57
CA LEU A 120 0.70 -2.31 -5.24
C LEU A 120 2.21 -2.40 -4.98
N ILE A 121 3.02 -1.73 -5.81
CA ILE A 121 4.48 -1.68 -5.66
C ILE A 121 4.85 -0.97 -4.35
N GLU A 122 4.23 0.17 -4.05
CA GLU A 122 4.43 0.92 -2.81
C GLU A 122 4.14 0.05 -1.58
N ASN A 123 3.01 -0.65 -1.57
CA ASN A 123 2.64 -1.55 -0.48
C ASN A 123 3.67 -2.68 -0.31
N ARG A 124 4.12 -3.29 -1.42
CA ARG A 124 5.15 -4.33 -1.38
C ARG A 124 6.48 -3.82 -0.85
N LEU A 125 6.88 -2.60 -1.25
CA LEU A 125 8.10 -1.97 -0.78
C LEU A 125 8.04 -1.65 0.72
N SER A 126 6.91 -1.09 1.18
CA SER A 126 6.66 -0.82 2.60
C SER A 126 6.74 -2.10 3.44
N TYR A 127 6.10 -3.17 2.97
CA TYR A 127 6.19 -4.49 3.59
C TYR A 127 7.63 -5.01 3.65
N GLN A 128 8.39 -4.91 2.55
CA GLN A 128 9.79 -5.34 2.52
C GLN A 128 10.64 -4.52 3.50
N LYS A 129 10.44 -3.20 3.57
CA LYS A 129 11.13 -2.32 4.52
C LYS A 129 10.83 -2.72 5.96
N ALA A 130 9.57 -2.96 6.30
CA ALA A 130 9.17 -3.41 7.63
C ALA A 130 9.78 -4.79 7.97
N LYS A 131 9.74 -5.73 7.02
CA LYS A 131 10.30 -7.08 7.18
C LYS A 131 11.81 -7.05 7.40
N LEU A 132 12.54 -6.22 6.67
CA LEU A 132 13.99 -6.04 6.85
C LEU A 132 14.31 -5.44 8.23
N GLY A 133 13.57 -4.41 8.65
CA GLY A 133 13.73 -3.83 9.98
C GLY A 133 13.43 -4.83 11.11
N HIS A 134 12.37 -5.62 10.96
CA HIS A 134 12.04 -6.68 11.91
C HIS A 134 13.13 -7.76 11.95
N SER A 135 13.60 -8.24 10.80
CA SER A 135 14.68 -9.24 10.72
C SER A 135 15.98 -8.74 11.38
N ALA A 136 16.36 -7.48 11.15
CA ALA A 136 17.54 -6.89 11.78
C ALA A 136 17.39 -6.83 13.31
N THR A 137 16.21 -6.42 13.78
CA THR A 137 15.90 -6.38 15.22
C THR A 137 15.90 -7.77 15.83
N THR A 138 15.30 -8.76 15.17
CA THR A 138 15.27 -10.16 15.65
C THR A 138 16.68 -10.73 15.75
N LEU A 139 17.57 -10.44 14.80
CA LEU A 139 18.97 -10.89 14.89
C LEU A 139 19.71 -10.23 16.07
N GLN A 140 19.50 -8.94 16.29
CA GLN A 140 20.07 -8.24 17.46
C GLN A 140 19.53 -8.80 18.78
N LEU A 141 18.23 -9.11 18.85
CA LEU A 141 17.60 -9.70 20.03
C LEU A 141 18.02 -11.16 20.25
N ALA A 142 18.22 -11.94 19.19
CA ALA A 142 18.69 -13.33 19.29
C ALA A 142 20.10 -13.42 19.89
N HIS A 143 20.95 -12.42 19.67
CA HIS A 143 22.28 -12.34 20.29
C HIS A 143 22.23 -11.76 21.72
N ARG A 144 21.11 -11.19 22.16
CA ARG A 144 20.99 -10.63 23.50
C ARG A 144 20.62 -11.73 24.48
N GLU A 145 21.53 -12.06 25.39
CA GLU A 145 21.20 -12.87 26.58
C GLU A 145 20.18 -12.11 27.42
N VAL A 146 18.92 -12.53 27.32
CA VAL A 146 17.88 -12.10 28.24
C VAL A 146 18.06 -12.94 29.49
N GLN A 147 18.83 -12.44 30.45
CA GLN A 147 18.83 -13.05 31.77
C GLN A 147 17.40 -12.91 32.32
N PRO A 148 16.70 -14.02 32.61
CA PRO A 148 15.43 -13.93 33.29
C PRO A 148 15.67 -13.17 34.59
N LYS A 149 14.84 -12.16 34.88
CA LYS A 149 14.80 -11.58 36.22
C LYS A 149 14.37 -12.71 37.15
N THR A 150 15.34 -13.42 37.71
CA THR A 150 15.14 -14.16 38.95
C THR A 150 14.85 -13.09 39.98
N THR A 151 13.57 -12.86 40.24
CA THR A 151 13.22 -12.30 41.55
C THR A 151 13.84 -13.23 42.57
N ASP A 152 14.63 -12.70 43.50
CA ASP A 152 15.18 -13.43 44.65
C ASP A 152 14.03 -13.93 45.55
N ALA A 153 13.22 -14.83 45.03
CA ALA A 153 12.14 -15.50 45.71
C ALA A 153 12.62 -16.92 45.98
N LEU A 154 13.30 -17.06 47.13
CA LEU A 154 13.57 -18.30 47.84
C LEU A 154 14.38 -19.35 47.08
N THR A 155 15.70 -19.16 47.04
CA THR A 155 16.58 -20.33 47.18
C THR A 155 16.40 -20.84 48.60
N ALA A 156 15.79 -22.02 48.76
CA ALA A 156 15.69 -22.66 50.07
C ALA A 156 17.11 -22.88 50.60
N PRO A 157 17.43 -22.49 51.86
CA PRO A 157 18.69 -22.88 52.46
C PRO A 157 18.76 -24.42 52.49
N GLU A 158 19.93 -24.97 52.19
CA GLU A 158 20.17 -26.41 52.20
C GLU A 158 19.67 -27.00 53.52
N GLU A 159 18.95 -28.14 53.43
CA GLU A 159 18.40 -28.82 54.59
C GLU A 159 19.52 -29.14 55.58
N ASP A 160 19.55 -28.40 56.69
CA ASP A 160 20.39 -28.74 57.83
C ASP A 160 19.83 -30.06 58.39
N VAL A 161 20.65 -31.11 58.34
CA VAL A 161 20.27 -32.46 58.73
C VAL A 161 19.70 -32.41 60.14
N MET A 162 18.42 -32.73 60.28
CA MET A 162 17.72 -32.79 61.55
C MET A 162 18.47 -33.75 62.48
N GLN A 163 19.20 -33.19 63.45
CA GLN A 163 20.03 -33.96 64.37
C GLN A 163 19.11 -34.71 65.34
N GLU A 164 19.03 -36.04 65.21
CA GLU A 164 18.21 -36.87 66.09
C GLU A 164 18.72 -36.75 67.54
N VAL A 165 17.89 -36.19 68.43
CA VAL A 165 18.17 -36.15 69.86
C VAL A 165 17.95 -37.56 70.43
N GLY A 166 19.03 -38.33 70.58
CA GLY A 166 18.98 -39.68 71.15
C GLY A 166 18.66 -39.66 72.64
N LEU A 167 17.40 -39.91 73.01
CA LEU A 167 16.94 -39.98 74.42
C LEU A 167 17.33 -41.29 75.15
N ARG A 168 18.24 -42.08 74.58
CA ARG A 168 18.70 -43.36 75.17
C ARG A 168 20.21 -43.44 75.18
N THR A 169 20.76 -43.79 76.33
CA THR A 169 22.17 -44.13 76.53
C THR A 169 22.48 -45.42 75.76
N PRO A 170 23.73 -45.68 75.30
CA PRO A 170 24.11 -46.89 74.55
C PRO A 170 23.72 -48.23 75.21
N ASP A 171 23.45 -48.26 76.51
CA ASP A 171 22.96 -49.43 77.25
C ASP A 171 21.42 -49.63 77.17
N GLY A 172 20.72 -48.85 76.33
CA GLY A 172 19.29 -49.00 76.05
C GLY A 172 18.34 -48.43 77.11
N LYS A 173 18.87 -47.86 78.21
CA LYS A 173 18.09 -47.15 79.22
C LYS A 173 17.80 -45.71 78.79
N LEU A 174 16.71 -45.13 79.31
CA LEU A 174 16.34 -43.74 79.07
C LEU A 174 17.32 -42.82 79.79
N ASP A 175 17.85 -41.83 79.06
CA ASP A 175 18.73 -40.81 79.64
C ASP A 175 17.87 -39.68 80.21
N PHE A 176 17.86 -39.55 81.54
CA PHE A 176 17.08 -38.52 82.24
C PHE A 176 17.84 -37.19 82.37
N ASN A 177 19.13 -37.15 82.02
CA ASN A 177 19.93 -35.91 82.00
C ASN A 177 19.87 -35.21 80.63
N ALA A 178 19.33 -35.86 79.60
CA ALA A 178 19.24 -35.30 78.24
C ALA A 178 18.41 -34.01 78.12
N LEU A 179 17.64 -33.66 79.16
CA LEU A 179 16.79 -32.47 79.19
C LEU A 179 17.19 -31.47 80.30
N ASP A 180 18.29 -31.70 81.01
CA ASP A 180 18.68 -30.90 82.19
C ASP A 180 19.10 -29.46 81.79
N GLU A 181 19.55 -29.27 80.55
CA GLU A 181 19.90 -27.95 80.00
C GLU A 181 18.71 -27.22 79.34
N LEU A 182 17.55 -27.88 79.18
CA LEU A 182 16.34 -27.26 78.62
C LEU A 182 15.64 -26.41 79.69
N GLY A 183 15.95 -25.12 79.69
CA GLY A 183 15.36 -24.13 80.60
C GLY A 183 16.39 -23.25 81.31
N ALA A 184 17.69 -23.50 81.15
CA ALA A 184 18.73 -22.61 81.62
C ALA A 184 18.75 -21.33 80.76
N LEU A 185 18.29 -20.20 81.33
CA LEU A 185 18.46 -18.88 80.71
C LEU A 185 19.96 -18.52 80.65
N PRO A 186 20.43 -17.86 79.58
CA PRO A 186 21.85 -17.49 79.45
C PRO A 186 22.24 -16.53 80.58
N SER A 187 23.17 -16.95 81.43
CA SER A 187 23.66 -16.15 82.56
C SER A 187 24.48 -14.97 82.03
N ALA A 188 23.88 -13.78 82.04
CA ALA A 188 24.56 -12.53 81.75
C ALA A 188 25.35 -12.06 82.99
N HIS A 189 26.68 -12.00 82.83
CA HIS A 189 27.66 -11.15 83.50
C HIS A 189 28.09 -11.42 84.97
N ALA A 190 29.40 -11.76 85.06
CA ALA A 190 30.47 -11.03 85.77
C ALA A 190 30.92 -11.47 87.19
N SER A 191 32.16 -11.96 87.24
CA SER A 191 33.21 -11.49 88.17
C SER A 191 34.59 -11.76 87.54
N MET A 192 35.26 -10.73 87.01
CA MET A 192 36.39 -9.99 87.61
C MET A 192 37.72 -10.75 87.73
N THR A 193 38.72 -10.27 86.97
CA THR A 193 40.13 -10.23 87.39
C THR A 193 40.68 -8.80 87.15
N PRO A 194 41.70 -8.33 87.90
CA PRO A 194 41.90 -6.90 88.16
C PRO A 194 43.11 -6.24 87.45
N SER A 195 43.06 -4.90 87.42
CA SER A 195 44.16 -3.89 87.51
C SER A 195 45.11 -3.62 86.32
N GLN A 196 44.98 -2.42 85.69
CA GLN A 196 46.08 -1.44 85.42
C GLN A 196 45.49 -0.04 84.95
N PRO A 197 46.07 1.14 85.32
CA PRO A 197 45.43 2.47 85.16
C PRO A 197 45.81 3.26 83.85
N PRO A 198 45.17 4.41 83.55
CA PRO A 198 45.03 4.97 82.19
C PRO A 198 45.93 6.19 81.89
N PRO A 199 45.94 6.68 80.63
CA PRO A 199 46.11 8.10 80.35
C PRO A 199 44.91 8.72 79.61
N TYR A 200 44.32 9.71 80.28
CA TYR A 200 43.77 11.00 79.83
C TYR A 200 43.19 11.22 78.40
N LEU A 201 41.87 11.48 78.42
CA LEU A 201 41.06 12.58 77.83
C LEU A 201 41.69 13.62 76.86
N GLY A 202 40.93 13.91 75.79
CA GLY A 202 40.89 15.20 75.06
C GLY A 202 40.71 15.01 73.55
N ALA A 203 39.51 14.90 72.96
CA ALA A 203 38.48 15.92 72.68
C ALA A 203 38.87 17.01 71.65
N ALA A 204 38.06 17.06 70.57
CA ALA A 204 37.68 18.21 69.72
C ALA A 204 38.67 18.78 68.68
N GLY A 205 38.25 18.74 67.39
CA GLY A 205 38.58 19.81 66.42
C GLY A 205 37.68 21.04 66.65
N PRO A 206 37.71 22.16 65.87
CA PRO A 206 38.15 22.38 64.48
C PRO A 206 38.91 23.76 64.35
N PRO A 207 38.90 24.62 63.29
CA PRO A 207 38.47 24.55 61.88
C PRO A 207 39.48 25.08 60.82
N GLN A 208 39.08 24.92 59.54
CA GLN A 208 39.46 25.52 58.24
C GLN A 208 40.61 26.55 58.05
N SER A 209 41.09 26.52 56.78
CA SER A 209 41.44 27.62 55.85
C SER A 209 42.93 27.94 55.60
N GLY A 210 43.24 28.01 54.29
CA GLY A 210 44.53 28.23 53.66
C GLY A 210 44.50 27.70 52.23
#